data_AF-A0A7S2AUV6-F1
#
_entry.id   AF-A0A7S2AUV6-F1
#
_cell.length_a   1.000
_cell.length_b   1.000
_cell.length_c   1.000
_cell.angle_alpha   90.00
_cell.angle_beta   90.00
_cell.angle_gamma   90.00
#
_symmetry.space_group_name_H-M   'P 1'
#
loop_
_entity.id
_entity.type
_entity.pdbx_description
1 polymer ?
#
loop_
_entity_poly.entity_id
_entity_poly.type
_entity_poly.pdbx_seq_one_letter_code
_entity_poly.pdbx_strand_id
1 'polypeptide(L)'
;LDSFTLAVRKMVSADFLGRIICIRWLCNRLFILGGCFVTGLTLLLVWIPGMLDVGSASLVVNTMFQIIISIESNIATGSMAQYQIIAMNRLYEYTSLPEEREEELPADSKYANVVAKVARTDLGWLHAKEEDGSWVVVLSGPTGPEVELLRQ
;
A
#
# COMPACT_ATOMS: atom_id res chain seq x y z
N LEU A 1 23.37 7.63 9.15
CA LEU A 1 22.75 6.30 8.97
C LEU A 1 22.11 5.79 10.27
N ASP A 2 22.79 5.91 11.41
CA ASP A 2 22.34 5.35 12.70
C ASP A 2 21.00 5.89 13.21
N SER A 3 20.67 7.15 12.94
CA SER A 3 19.39 7.74 13.35
C SER A 3 18.19 7.13 12.62
N PHE A 4 18.37 6.74 11.35
CA PHE A 4 17.32 6.13 10.54
C PHE A 4 17.07 4.69 10.97
N THR A 5 18.12 3.89 11.17
CA THR A 5 18.01 2.51 11.67
C THR A 5 17.40 2.46 13.07
N LEU A 6 17.71 3.43 13.94
CA LEU A 6 17.07 3.56 15.26
C LEU A 6 15.58 3.88 15.14
N ALA A 7 15.19 4.79 14.23
CA ALA A 7 13.79 5.16 14.01
C ALA A 7 12.97 3.99 13.46
N VAL A 8 13.51 3.27 12.46
CA VAL A 8 12.87 2.07 11.90
C VAL A 8 12.71 0.99 12.97
N ARG A 9 13.73 0.74 13.79
CA ARG A 9 13.65 -0.25 14.86
C ARG A 9 12.59 0.10 15.91
N LYS A 10 12.50 1.39 16.29
CA LYS A 10 11.47 1.87 17.22
C LYS A 10 10.07 1.72 16.63
N MET A 11 9.89 2.09 15.35
CA MET A 11 8.62 1.95 14.64
C MET A 11 8.17 0.49 14.57
N VAL A 12 9.06 -0.42 14.15
CA VAL A 12 8.78 -1.86 14.10
C VAL A 12 8.45 -2.40 15.49
N SER A 13 9.23 -2.05 16.51
CA SER A 13 8.96 -2.51 17.88
C SER A 13 7.62 -2.00 18.42
N ALA A 14 7.25 -0.75 18.12
CA ALA A 14 5.99 -0.15 18.55
C ALA A 14 4.79 -0.82 17.86
N ASP A 15 4.91 -1.12 16.57
CA ASP A 15 3.87 -1.82 15.82
C ASP A 15 3.69 -3.26 16.34
N PHE A 16 4.79 -3.98 16.59
CA PHE A 16 4.74 -5.32 17.18
C PHE A 16 4.13 -5.33 18.59
N LEU A 17 4.61 -4.47 19.49
CA LEU A 17 4.10 -4.40 20.87
C LEU A 17 2.64 -3.95 20.89
N GLY A 18 2.29 -2.89 20.17
CA GLY A 18 0.92 -2.36 20.13
C GLY A 18 -0.05 -3.39 19.58
N ARG A 19 0.27 -3.98 18.42
CA ARG A 19 -0.66 -4.90 17.74
C ARG A 19 -0.83 -6.21 18.51
N ILE A 20 0.24 -6.81 19.02
CA ILE A 20 0.16 -8.10 19.72
C ILE A 20 -0.52 -7.93 21.09
N ILE A 21 -0.13 -6.91 21.86
CA ILE A 21 -0.61 -6.76 23.24
C ILE A 21 -2.02 -6.20 23.25
N CYS A 22 -2.34 -5.18 22.45
CA CYS A 22 -3.69 -4.60 22.45
C CYS A 22 -4.72 -5.58 21.91
N ILE A 23 -4.42 -6.33 20.83
CA ILE A 23 -5.36 -7.33 20.30
C ILE A 23 -5.56 -8.45 21.32
N ARG A 24 -4.50 -9.00 21.93
CA ARG A 24 -4.63 -10.04 22.96
C ARG A 24 -5.40 -9.55 24.19
N TRP A 25 -5.13 -8.33 24.64
CA TRP A 25 -5.83 -7.73 25.78
C TRP A 25 -7.33 -7.56 25.50
N LEU A 26 -7.67 -7.06 24.31
CA LEU A 26 -9.04 -6.86 23.87
C LEU A 26 -9.77 -8.21 23.68
N CYS A 27 -9.13 -9.18 23.03
CA CYS A 27 -9.69 -10.53 22.89
C CYS A 27 -9.96 -11.16 24.26
N ASN A 28 -9.01 -11.10 25.20
CA ASN A 28 -9.20 -11.67 26.54
C ASN A 28 -10.39 -11.04 27.28
N ARG A 29 -10.58 -9.72 27.17
CA ARG A 29 -11.75 -9.03 27.73
C ARG A 29 -13.05 -9.49 27.09
N LEU A 30 -13.08 -9.65 25.77
CA LEU A 30 -14.27 -10.14 25.06
C LEU A 30 -14.59 -11.59 25.40
N PHE A 31 -13.58 -12.46 25.57
CA PHE A 31 -13.80 -13.84 26.03
C PHE A 31 -14.41 -13.89 27.43
N ILE A 32 -13.96 -13.05 28.35
CA ILE A 32 -14.52 -12.99 29.71
C ILE A 32 -15.99 -12.53 29.68
N LEU A 33 -16.30 -11.48 28.92
CA LEU A 33 -17.68 -10.98 28.79
C LEU A 33 -18.59 -12.01 28.10
N GLY A 34 -18.12 -12.62 27.00
CA GLY A 34 -18.85 -13.66 26.28
C GLY A 34 -19.07 -14.91 27.14
N GLY A 35 -18.06 -15.33 27.90
CA GLY A 35 -18.18 -16.44 28.84
C GLY A 35 -19.19 -16.17 29.96
N CYS A 36 -19.21 -14.96 30.51
CA CYS A 36 -20.21 -14.55 31.49
C CYS A 36 -21.63 -14.59 30.89
N PHE A 37 -21.79 -14.10 29.66
CA PHE A 37 -23.06 -14.11 28.95
C PHE A 37 -23.59 -15.54 28.68
N VAL A 38 -22.75 -16.43 28.15
CA VAL A 38 -23.11 -17.84 27.90
C VAL A 38 -23.45 -18.58 29.18
N THR A 39 -22.69 -18.34 30.25
CA THR A 39 -22.96 -18.92 31.56
C THR A 39 -24.33 -18.46 32.07
N GLY A 40 -24.65 -17.17 31.96
CA GLY A 40 -25.95 -16.62 32.33
C GLY A 40 -27.10 -17.22 31.52
N LEU A 41 -26.96 -17.32 30.20
CA LEU A 41 -27.94 -17.95 29.32
C LEU A 41 -28.19 -19.42 29.67
N THR A 42 -27.12 -20.18 29.92
CA THR A 42 -27.22 -21.59 30.29
C THR A 42 -27.93 -21.74 31.63
N LEU A 43 -27.67 -20.85 32.59
CA LEU A 43 -28.28 -20.86 33.91
C LEU A 43 -29.78 -20.52 33.84
N LEU A 44 -30.18 -19.56 32.99
CA LEU A 44 -31.59 -19.26 32.71
C LEU A 44 -32.31 -20.46 32.08
N LEU A 45 -31.63 -21.17 31.17
CA LEU A 45 -32.19 -22.33 30.49
C LEU A 45 -32.46 -23.49 31.45
N VAL A 46 -31.59 -23.69 32.46
CA VAL A 46 -31.79 -24.66 33.54
C VAL A 46 -32.88 -24.20 34.52
N TRP A 47 -32.99 -22.89 34.78
CA TRP A 47 -33.92 -22.35 35.78
C TRP A 47 -35.39 -22.44 35.37
N ILE A 48 -35.71 -22.32 34.07
CA ILE A 48 -37.09 -22.33 33.58
C ILE A 48 -37.36 -23.64 32.81
N PRO A 49 -37.70 -24.74 33.52
CA PRO A 49 -38.03 -26.01 32.86
C PRO A 49 -39.27 -25.84 31.97
N GLY A 50 -39.17 -26.29 30.71
CA GLY A 50 -40.29 -26.31 29.76
C GLY A 50 -40.44 -25.06 28.87
N MET A 51 -39.55 -24.07 28.96
CA MET A 51 -39.60 -22.89 28.09
C MET A 51 -39.05 -23.14 26.68
N LEU A 52 -38.08 -24.05 26.54
CA LEU A 52 -37.42 -24.41 25.29
C LEU A 52 -37.28 -25.92 25.17
N ASP A 53 -37.42 -26.43 23.94
CA ASP A 53 -37.11 -27.82 23.62
C ASP A 53 -35.59 -28.06 23.75
N VAL A 54 -35.20 -29.25 24.19
CA VAL A 54 -33.80 -29.62 24.47
C VAL A 54 -32.93 -29.45 23.22
N GLY A 55 -33.49 -29.73 22.03
CA GLY A 55 -32.81 -29.50 20.76
C GLY A 55 -32.52 -28.02 20.48
N SER A 56 -33.52 -27.16 20.70
CA SER A 56 -33.37 -25.71 20.51
C SER A 56 -32.40 -25.07 21.51
N ALA A 57 -32.41 -25.53 22.76
CA ALA A 57 -31.48 -25.11 23.80
C ALA A 57 -30.02 -25.40 23.42
N SER A 58 -29.74 -26.62 22.96
CA SER A 58 -28.40 -27.03 22.54
C SER A 58 -27.91 -26.21 21.34
N LEU A 59 -28.79 -25.92 20.37
CA LEU A 59 -28.46 -25.10 19.21
C LEU A 59 -28.05 -23.67 19.62
N VAL A 60 -28.80 -23.04 20.53
CA VAL A 60 -28.50 -21.67 20.99
C VAL A 60 -27.16 -21.62 21.72
N VAL A 61 -26.88 -22.58 22.59
CA VAL A 61 -25.59 -22.64 23.30
C VAL A 61 -24.44 -22.85 22.32
N ASN A 62 -24.59 -23.77 21.36
CA ASN A 62 -23.55 -24.06 20.37
C ASN A 62 -23.27 -22.86 19.45
N THR A 63 -24.31 -22.19 18.96
CA THR A 63 -24.16 -20.98 18.14
C THR A 63 -23.47 -19.85 18.89
N MET A 64 -23.78 -19.65 20.17
CA MET A 64 -23.09 -18.65 21.00
C MET A 64 -21.60 -18.98 21.21
N PHE A 65 -21.25 -20.25 21.44
CA PHE A 65 -19.85 -20.67 21.51
C PHE A 65 -19.11 -20.44 20.20
N GLN A 66 -19.73 -20.75 19.06
CA GLN A 66 -19.16 -20.52 17.73
C GLN A 66 -18.88 -19.03 17.48
N ILE A 67 -19.81 -18.16 17.88
CA ILE A 67 -19.64 -16.70 17.78
C ILE A 67 -18.44 -16.27 18.62
N ILE A 68 -18.34 -16.73 19.88
CA ILE A 68 -17.23 -16.37 20.77
C ILE A 68 -15.87 -16.78 20.21
N ILE A 69 -15.75 -18.00 19.67
CA ILE A 69 -14.51 -18.49 19.06
C ILE A 69 -14.15 -17.66 17.82
N SER A 70 -15.15 -17.23 17.06
CA SER A 70 -14.94 -16.47 15.81
C SER A 70 -14.60 -14.99 16.04
N ILE A 71 -14.83 -14.43 17.24
CA ILE A 71 -14.55 -13.01 17.56
C ILE A 71 -13.10 -12.65 17.30
N GLU A 72 -12.13 -13.50 17.68
CA GLU A 72 -10.71 -13.22 17.47
C GLU A 72 -10.38 -13.05 15.98
N SER A 73 -10.87 -13.98 15.15
CA SER A 73 -10.68 -13.91 13.70
C SER A 73 -11.36 -12.68 13.10
N ASN A 74 -12.58 -12.36 13.54
CA ASN A 74 -13.31 -11.19 13.06
C ASN A 74 -12.59 -9.87 13.40
N ILE A 75 -12.00 -9.75 14.58
CA ILE A 75 -11.21 -8.58 14.98
C ILE A 75 -9.93 -8.48 14.16
N ALA A 76 -9.25 -9.61 13.94
CA ALA A 76 -8.04 -9.63 13.12
C ALA A 76 -8.35 -9.20 11.68
N THR A 77 -9.40 -9.75 11.07
CA THR A 77 -9.86 -9.37 9.73
C THR A 77 -10.30 -7.91 9.67
N GLY A 78 -11.06 -7.43 10.67
CA GLY A 78 -11.48 -6.04 10.75
C GLY A 78 -10.31 -5.07 10.86
N SER A 79 -9.29 -5.41 11.65
CA SER A 79 -8.05 -4.63 11.74
C SER A 79 -7.31 -4.58 10.40
N MET A 80 -7.17 -5.72 9.70
CA MET A 80 -6.53 -5.76 8.37
C MET A 80 -7.30 -4.92 7.34
N ALA A 81 -8.64 -4.99 7.35
CA ALA A 81 -9.48 -4.19 6.47
C ALA A 81 -9.30 -2.69 6.73
N GLN A 82 -9.20 -2.26 7.99
CA GLN A 82 -8.92 -0.86 8.34
C GLN A 82 -7.58 -0.39 7.76
N TYR A 83 -6.52 -1.20 7.83
CA TYR A 83 -5.23 -0.85 7.23
C TYR A 83 -5.33 -0.68 5.71
N GLN A 84 -6.06 -1.55 5.03
CA GLN A 84 -6.27 -1.44 3.58
C GLN A 84 -7.05 -0.18 3.21
N ILE A 85 -8.09 0.16 3.98
CA ILE A 85 -8.88 1.38 3.77
C ILE A 85 -8.00 2.62 3.97
N ILE A 86 -7.15 2.64 5.01
CA ILE A 86 -6.22 3.77 5.25
C ILE A 86 -5.25 3.92 4.08
N ALA A 87 -4.70 2.83 3.56
CA ALA A 87 -3.82 2.87 2.40
C ALA A 87 -4.55 3.40 1.15
N MET A 88 -5.79 2.98 0.93
CA MET A 88 -6.62 3.47 -0.17
C MET A 88 -6.92 4.96 -0.04
N ASN A 89 -7.24 5.46 1.16
CA ASN A 89 -7.47 6.88 1.41
C ASN A 89 -6.22 7.71 1.10
N ARG A 90 -5.03 7.24 1.48
CA ARG A 90 -3.77 7.91 1.11
C ARG A 90 -3.53 7.95 -0.39
N LEU A 91 -3.88 6.88 -1.12
CA LEU A 91 -3.78 6.88 -2.57
C LEU A 91 -4.77 7.88 -3.19
N TYR A 92 -5.99 7.93 -2.66
CA TYR A 92 -7.02 8.86 -3.09
C TYR A 92 -6.60 10.31 -2.87
N GLU A 93 -5.91 10.63 -1.77
CA GLU A 93 -5.34 11.96 -1.55
C GLU A 93 -4.47 12.41 -2.74
N TYR A 94 -3.64 11.52 -3.31
CA TYR A 94 -2.82 11.84 -4.47
C TYR A 94 -3.60 12.12 -5.76
N THR A 95 -4.81 11.57 -5.89
CA THR A 95 -5.68 11.86 -7.05
C THR A 95 -6.34 13.24 -6.97
N SER A 96 -6.34 13.86 -5.79
CA SER A 96 -6.88 15.19 -5.56
C SER A 96 -5.83 16.30 -5.60
N LEU A 97 -4.54 15.94 -5.72
CA LEU A 97 -3.50 16.94 -5.90
C LEU A 97 -3.68 17.61 -7.28
N PRO A 98 -3.52 18.94 -7.35
CA PRO A 98 -3.52 19.63 -8.64
C PRO A 98 -2.40 19.03 -9.49
N GLU A 99 -2.76 18.56 -10.69
CA GLU A 99 -1.80 18.03 -11.65
C GLU A 99 -0.74 19.09 -11.97
N GLU A 100 0.49 18.62 -12.19
CA GLU A 100 1.54 19.47 -12.73
C GLU A 100 1.10 19.98 -14.11
N ARG A 101 1.66 21.12 -14.55
CA ARG A 101 1.30 21.80 -15.80
C ARG A 101 1.22 20.79 -16.96
N GLU A 102 0.20 20.94 -17.82
CA GLU A 102 -0.04 20.06 -18.99
C GLU A 102 1.28 19.65 -19.68
N GLU A 103 1.43 18.33 -19.88
CA GLU A 103 2.65 17.70 -20.41
C GLU A 103 3.02 18.24 -21.81
N GLU A 104 2.01 18.69 -22.56
CA GLU A 104 2.16 19.38 -23.84
C GLU A 104 1.38 20.70 -23.81
N LEU A 105 2.09 21.83 -23.90
CA LEU A 105 1.43 23.09 -24.22
C LEU A 105 1.35 23.27 -25.74
N PRO A 106 0.33 23.97 -26.27
CA PRO A 106 0.29 24.35 -27.69
C PRO A 106 1.51 25.20 -28.11
N ALA A 107 2.23 25.80 -27.15
CA ALA A 107 3.50 26.50 -27.37
C ALA A 107 4.71 25.56 -27.57
N ASP A 108 4.66 24.29 -27.13
CA ASP A 108 5.74 23.31 -27.31
C ASP A 108 5.86 22.82 -28.75
N SER A 109 4.80 22.97 -29.55
CA SER A 109 4.84 22.77 -31.00
C SER A 109 5.96 23.58 -31.69
N LYS A 110 6.37 24.70 -31.08
CA LYS A 110 7.48 25.55 -31.57
C LYS A 110 8.87 24.93 -31.33
N TYR A 111 9.00 24.03 -30.36
CA TYR A 111 10.28 23.43 -29.95
C TYR A 111 10.42 21.96 -30.35
N ALA A 112 9.39 21.35 -30.96
CA ALA A 112 9.40 19.97 -31.42
C ALA A 112 10.53 19.64 -32.40
N ASN A 113 11.01 20.62 -33.17
CA ASN A 113 12.05 20.45 -34.19
C ASN A 113 13.09 21.59 -34.11
N VAL A 114 14.01 21.53 -33.15
CA VAL A 114 15.16 22.45 -33.13
C VAL A 114 16.21 21.92 -34.10
N VAL A 115 16.16 22.38 -35.35
CA VAL A 115 17.19 22.12 -36.36
C VAL A 115 18.29 23.17 -36.20
N ALA A 116 19.35 22.81 -35.47
CA ALA A 116 20.55 23.63 -35.40
C ALA A 116 21.36 23.48 -36.70
N LYS A 117 21.41 24.54 -37.52
CA LYS A 117 22.31 24.60 -38.68
C LYS A 117 23.68 25.10 -38.21
N VAL A 118 24.68 24.23 -38.23
CA VAL A 118 26.06 24.58 -37.88
C VAL A 118 26.92 24.52 -39.14
N ALA A 119 27.81 25.49 -39.32
CA ALA A 119 28.72 25.51 -40.45
C ALA A 119 29.68 24.33 -40.39
N ARG A 120 29.92 23.66 -41.53
CA ARG A 120 30.80 22.48 -41.61
C ARG A 120 32.24 22.78 -41.18
N THR A 121 32.67 24.04 -41.24
CA THR A 121 33.97 24.51 -40.78
C THR A 121 34.14 24.41 -39.27
N ASP A 122 33.04 24.47 -38.53
CA ASP A 122 33.03 24.50 -37.06
C ASP A 122 32.81 23.10 -36.47
N LEU A 123 32.25 22.17 -37.27
CA LEU A 123 32.22 20.75 -36.95
C LEU A 123 33.56 20.13 -37.33
N GLY A 124 34.35 19.77 -36.31
CA GLY A 124 35.57 19.00 -36.47
C GLY A 124 35.35 17.62 -37.12
N TRP A 125 36.24 16.69 -36.79
CA TRP A 125 36.23 15.36 -37.40
C TRP A 125 35.05 14.55 -36.86
N LEU A 126 34.17 14.09 -37.77
CA LEU A 126 32.97 13.33 -37.45
C LEU A 126 33.25 11.84 -37.68
N HIS A 127 32.84 11.00 -36.73
CA HIS A 127 32.88 9.56 -36.87
C HIS A 127 31.46 9.02 -36.97
N ALA A 128 31.17 8.25 -38.02
CA ALA A 128 29.92 7.53 -38.14
C ALA A 128 30.07 6.19 -37.42
N LYS A 129 29.13 5.90 -36.51
CA LYS A 129 29.01 4.61 -35.82
C LYS A 129 27.61 4.09 -36.06
N GLU A 130 27.51 2.81 -36.39
CA GLU A 130 26.23 2.10 -36.54
C GLU A 130 25.87 1.52 -35.16
N GLU A 131 24.71 1.90 -34.64
CA GLU A 131 24.20 1.43 -33.36
C GLU A 131 22.69 1.15 -33.53
N ASP A 132 22.27 -0.08 -33.22
CA ASP A 132 20.89 -0.57 -33.36
C ASP A 132 20.21 -0.31 -34.72
N GLY A 133 20.94 -0.47 -35.82
CA GLY A 133 20.40 -0.36 -37.18
C GLY A 133 20.14 1.09 -37.65
N SER A 134 20.64 2.08 -36.90
CA SER A 134 20.63 3.50 -37.26
C SER A 134 22.06 4.03 -37.35
N TRP A 135 22.30 4.94 -38.31
CA TRP A 135 23.57 5.63 -38.46
C TRP A 135 23.61 6.84 -37.52
N VAL A 136 24.48 6.80 -36.51
CA VAL A 136 24.70 7.93 -35.60
C VAL A 136 26.03 8.57 -35.96
N VAL A 137 26.01 9.89 -36.21
CA VAL A 137 27.22 10.67 -36.50
C VAL A 137 27.63 11.38 -35.22
N VAL A 138 28.76 10.95 -34.63
CA VAL A 138 29.27 11.46 -33.35
C VAL A 138 30.44 12.43 -33.60
N LEU A 139 30.40 13.58 -32.93
CA LEU A 139 31.49 14.55 -32.90
C LEU A 139 32.49 14.15 -31.80
N SER A 140 33.70 13.74 -32.16
CA SER A 140 34.75 13.46 -31.17
C SER A 140 35.59 14.71 -30.93
N GLY A 141 35.22 15.50 -29.92
CA GLY A 141 35.97 16.67 -29.46
C GLY A 141 36.55 16.46 -28.05
N PRO A 142 37.66 17.12 -27.68
CA PRO A 142 38.36 16.87 -26.41
C PRO A 142 37.63 17.37 -25.15
N THR A 143 36.57 18.20 -25.28
CA THR A 143 35.79 18.71 -24.14
C THR A 143 34.38 19.11 -24.60
N GLY A 144 33.40 18.22 -24.48
CA GLY A 144 32.00 18.53 -24.73
C GLY A 144 31.14 17.26 -24.84
N PRO A 145 29.85 17.31 -24.46
CA PRO A 145 28.97 16.14 -24.46
C PRO A 145 28.79 15.55 -25.87
N GLU A 146 28.70 14.22 -25.97
CA GLU A 146 28.32 13.53 -27.21
C GLU A 146 26.94 14.04 -27.64
N VAL A 147 26.90 14.77 -28.75
CA VAL A 147 25.64 15.26 -29.33
C VAL A 147 25.31 14.35 -30.51
N GLU A 148 24.24 13.58 -30.38
CA GLU A 148 23.66 12.82 -31.48
C GLU A 148 23.03 13.79 -32.49
N LEU A 149 23.67 13.95 -33.65
CA LEU A 149 23.25 14.98 -34.59
C LEU A 149 22.07 14.55 -35.47
N LEU A 150 21.85 13.24 -35.68
CA LEU A 150 20.75 12.73 -36.51
C LEU A 150 20.39 11.28 -36.11
N ARG A 151 19.10 11.05 -35.88
CA ARG A 151 18.43 9.74 -35.89
C ARG A 151 17.49 9.75 -37.11
N GLN A 152 17.80 8.99 -38.16
CA GLN A 152 16.93 8.82 -39.33
C GLN A 152 16.13 7.55 -39.23
#